data_AF-A0A444W844-F1
#
_entry.id   AF-A0A444W844-F1
#
_cell.length_a   1.000
_cell.length_b   1.000
_cell.length_c   1.000
_cell.angle_alpha   90.00
_cell.angle_beta   90.00
_cell.angle_gamma   90.00
#
_symmetry.space_group_name_H-M   'P 1'
#
loop_
_entity.id
_entity.type
_entity.pdbx_description
1 polymer ?
#
loop_
_entity_poly.entity_id
_entity_poly.type
_entity_poly.pdbx_seq_one_letter_code
_entity_poly.pdbx_strand_id
1 'polypeptide(L)'
;MKLKVLFFFMITLSCFAQQDTLSTQKFDDFVSVKMQGEITKTDSILGMYDMKSRTALFEGSYYVFQKLIILNSEEEGIMPGDEESLYKYYGYMSKGFINTLEANSGYKLIDTTRVDIQGYKALKIRAGFKKKKAVEAIFLVLGTANYIISYTNQDEFNEKEKEIFFKSISISENNPGQFTGVSSAYRLGEMLGELSAVLVIIIIVVVLVIRSKKKK
;
A
#
# COMPACT_ATOMS: atom_id res chain seq x y z
N MET A 1 1.46 43.17 -41.72
CA MET A 1 1.01 41.76 -41.61
C MET A 1 1.98 40.87 -40.81
N LYS A 2 3.30 41.04 -40.96
CA LYS A 2 4.32 40.19 -40.29
C LYS A 2 4.35 40.27 -38.75
N LEU A 3 4.04 41.42 -38.16
CA LEU A 3 4.07 41.61 -36.69
C LEU A 3 2.92 40.87 -35.96
N LYS A 4 1.73 40.79 -36.57
CA LYS A 4 0.56 40.11 -35.97
C LYS A 4 0.74 38.59 -35.94
N VAL A 5 1.40 38.02 -36.96
CA VAL A 5 1.74 36.60 -37.02
C VAL A 5 2.79 36.25 -35.95
N LEU A 6 3.79 37.11 -35.75
CA LEU A 6 4.80 36.93 -34.71
C LEU A 6 4.18 36.94 -33.29
N PHE A 7 3.22 37.83 -33.05
CA PHE A 7 2.52 37.92 -31.77
C PHE A 7 1.66 36.68 -31.49
N PHE A 8 0.98 36.15 -32.52
CA PHE A 8 0.21 34.91 -32.42
C PHE A 8 1.12 33.69 -32.17
N PHE A 9 2.32 33.68 -32.76
CA PHE A 9 3.33 32.63 -32.52
C PHE A 9 3.88 32.69 -31.08
N MET A 10 4.15 33.88 -30.54
CA MET A 10 4.63 33.99 -29.15
C MET A 10 3.56 33.58 -28.12
N ILE A 11 2.29 33.94 -28.33
CA ILE A 11 1.20 33.54 -27.42
C ILE A 11 1.01 32.03 -27.43
N THR A 12 1.08 31.38 -28.61
CA THR A 12 0.95 29.92 -28.69
C THR A 12 2.15 29.20 -28.05
N LEU A 13 3.39 29.66 -28.26
CA LEU A 13 4.58 29.12 -27.57
C LEU A 13 4.51 29.27 -26.04
N SER A 14 3.91 30.34 -25.54
CA SER A 14 3.72 30.56 -24.10
C SER A 14 2.74 29.54 -23.49
N CYS A 15 1.70 29.17 -24.23
CA CYS A 15 0.76 28.14 -23.80
C CYS A 15 1.35 26.72 -23.81
N PHE A 16 2.32 26.42 -24.68
CA PHE A 16 3.02 25.13 -24.69
C PHE A 16 4.15 25.03 -23.64
N ALA A 17 4.67 26.15 -23.14
CA ALA A 17 5.71 26.17 -22.09
C ALA A 17 5.15 25.95 -20.67
N GLN A 18 3.83 26.03 -20.47
CA GLN A 18 3.15 25.67 -19.22
C GLN A 18 2.75 24.19 -19.15
N GLN A 19 3.20 23.37 -20.10
CA GLN A 19 2.77 21.98 -20.19
C GLN A 19 3.60 21.08 -19.26
N ASP A 20 2.91 20.59 -18.23
CA ASP A 20 3.24 19.49 -17.32
C ASP A 20 4.41 19.69 -16.34
N THR A 21 4.10 20.24 -15.17
CA THR A 21 4.85 19.95 -13.92
C THR A 21 4.59 18.53 -13.39
N LEU A 22 3.80 17.73 -14.12
CA LEU A 22 3.49 16.34 -13.78
C LEU A 22 4.63 15.42 -14.22
N SER A 23 5.47 15.05 -13.26
CA SER A 23 6.55 14.09 -13.47
C SER A 23 6.09 12.67 -13.16
N THR A 24 6.15 11.76 -14.13
CA THR A 24 5.88 10.33 -13.90
C THR A 24 6.99 9.70 -13.07
N GLN A 25 6.64 9.22 -11.88
CA GLN A 25 7.53 8.50 -10.98
C GLN A 25 7.31 6.99 -11.07
N LYS A 26 8.42 6.27 -11.05
CA LYS A 26 8.51 4.81 -11.05
C LYS A 26 9.57 4.36 -10.07
N PHE A 27 9.33 3.25 -9.38
CA PHE A 27 10.35 2.52 -8.62
C PHE A 27 10.82 1.24 -9.33
N ASP A 28 9.97 0.71 -10.19
CA ASP A 28 10.12 -0.48 -10.99
C ASP A 28 9.24 -0.37 -12.23
N ASP A 29 9.17 -1.45 -12.99
CA ASP A 29 8.34 -1.55 -14.19
C ASP A 29 6.87 -1.87 -13.89
N PHE A 30 6.48 -2.00 -12.62
CA PHE A 30 5.16 -2.46 -12.20
C PHE A 30 4.23 -1.32 -11.84
N VAL A 31 4.67 -0.36 -11.01
CA VAL A 31 3.80 0.72 -10.51
C VAL A 31 4.38 2.09 -10.86
N SER A 32 3.52 2.95 -11.40
CA SER A 32 3.84 4.34 -11.68
C SER A 32 2.74 5.29 -11.22
N VAL A 33 3.13 6.53 -10.91
CA VAL A 33 2.21 7.60 -10.52
C VAL A 33 2.76 8.93 -11.03
N LYS A 34 1.88 9.88 -11.41
CA LYS A 34 2.30 11.24 -11.79
C LYS A 34 2.26 12.14 -10.57
N MET A 35 3.36 12.81 -10.26
CA MET A 35 3.48 13.74 -9.13
C MET A 35 3.72 15.16 -9.64
N GLN A 36 3.13 16.16 -8.97
CA GLN A 36 3.38 17.56 -9.25
C GLN A 36 4.48 18.11 -8.34
N GLY A 37 5.28 19.03 -8.87
CA GLY A 37 6.35 19.71 -8.13
C GLY A 37 7.71 19.02 -8.26
N GLU A 38 8.68 19.54 -7.53
CA GLU A 38 10.04 19.02 -7.53
C GLU A 38 10.11 17.70 -6.75
N ILE A 39 10.73 16.69 -7.37
CA ILE A 39 10.77 15.33 -6.83
C ILE A 39 12.02 15.15 -5.99
N THR A 40 11.83 14.88 -4.70
CA THR A 40 12.88 14.42 -3.80
C THR A 40 12.90 12.89 -3.73
N LYS A 41 14.09 12.30 -3.76
CA LYS A 41 14.31 10.85 -3.68
C LYS A 41 14.96 10.49 -2.35
N THR A 42 14.37 9.55 -1.62
CA THR A 42 14.91 9.05 -0.36
C THR A 42 14.85 7.53 -0.36
N ASP A 43 16.01 6.89 -0.36
CA ASP A 43 16.12 5.44 -0.31
C ASP A 43 16.83 5.07 1.01
N SER A 44 16.32 4.08 1.73
CA SER A 44 16.78 3.72 3.07
C SER A 44 16.53 2.25 3.39
N ILE A 45 17.34 1.68 4.27
CA ILE A 45 17.13 0.34 4.82
C ILE A 45 16.63 0.49 6.26
N LEU A 46 15.44 -0.05 6.55
CA LEU A 46 14.85 -0.03 7.89
C LEU A 46 14.70 -1.46 8.39
N GLY A 47 15.68 -1.94 9.18
CA GLY A 47 15.71 -3.33 9.62
C GLY A 47 15.79 -4.29 8.43
N MET A 48 14.74 -5.11 8.23
CA MET A 48 14.63 -6.08 7.14
C MET A 48 13.93 -5.55 5.87
N TYR A 49 13.66 -4.24 5.81
CA TYR A 49 12.95 -3.62 4.71
C TYR A 49 13.85 -2.69 3.90
N ASP A 50 13.86 -2.84 2.57
CA ASP A 50 14.36 -1.82 1.65
C ASP A 50 13.20 -0.88 1.31
N MET A 51 13.31 0.38 1.71
CA MET A 51 12.32 1.41 1.48
C MET A 51 12.85 2.45 0.49
N LYS A 52 12.12 2.62 -0.60
CA LYS A 52 12.35 3.68 -1.59
C LYS A 52 11.18 4.65 -1.55
N SER A 53 11.47 5.94 -1.55
CA SER A 53 10.48 7.01 -1.44
C SER A 53 10.72 8.07 -2.51
N ARG A 54 9.64 8.56 -3.12
CA ARG A 54 9.60 9.76 -3.95
C ARG A 54 8.59 10.69 -3.30
N THR A 55 9.01 11.92 -3.03
CA THR A 55 8.14 12.92 -2.40
C THR A 55 8.17 14.20 -3.21
N ALA A 56 7.08 14.95 -3.17
CA ALA A 56 6.98 16.25 -3.84
C ALA A 56 6.12 17.18 -3.01
N LEU A 57 6.49 18.46 -3.00
CA LEU A 57 5.68 19.55 -2.44
C LEU A 57 5.30 20.49 -3.58
N PHE A 58 4.01 20.78 -3.72
CA PHE A 58 3.49 21.72 -4.71
C PHE A 58 2.28 22.45 -4.12
N GLU A 59 2.34 23.77 -4.04
CA GLU A 59 1.22 24.63 -3.58
C GLU A 59 0.56 24.16 -2.25
N GLY A 60 1.37 23.73 -1.28
CA GLY A 60 0.89 23.25 0.02
C GLY A 60 0.42 21.78 0.04
N SER A 61 0.30 21.15 -1.13
CA SER A 61 0.05 19.72 -1.30
C SER A 61 1.36 18.93 -1.26
N TYR A 62 1.37 17.88 -0.45
CA TYR A 62 2.48 16.95 -0.31
C TYR A 62 2.10 15.57 -0.84
N TYR A 63 2.88 15.10 -1.81
CA TYR A 63 2.70 13.85 -2.50
C TYR A 63 3.78 12.88 -2.05
N VAL A 64 3.39 11.64 -1.76
CA VAL A 64 4.32 10.57 -1.39
C VAL A 64 4.01 9.34 -2.21
N PHE A 65 5.04 8.78 -2.82
CA PHE A 65 5.02 7.45 -3.40
C PHE A 65 6.14 6.65 -2.75
N GLN A 66 5.81 5.53 -2.13
CA GLN A 66 6.75 4.68 -1.41
C GLN A 66 6.63 3.24 -1.88
N LYS A 67 7.77 2.55 -1.95
CA LYS A 67 7.88 1.10 -2.14
C LYS A 67 8.68 0.51 -0.99
N LEU A 68 8.13 -0.49 -0.33
CA LEU A 68 8.79 -1.27 0.71
C LEU A 68 8.92 -2.71 0.23
N ILE A 69 10.16 -3.22 0.19
CA ILE A 69 10.47 -4.61 -0.17
C ILE A 69 10.89 -5.34 1.11
N ILE A 70 10.34 -6.54 1.33
CA ILE A 70 10.78 -7.41 2.43
C ILE A 70 12.00 -8.20 1.96
N LEU A 71 13.17 -7.97 2.57
CA LEU A 71 14.44 -8.52 2.09
C LEU A 71 14.69 -9.98 2.48
N ASN A 72 14.11 -10.45 3.58
CA ASN A 72 14.28 -11.82 4.11
C ASN A 72 12.91 -12.45 4.45
N SER A 73 12.17 -12.93 3.47
CA SER A 73 10.90 -13.63 3.69
C SER A 73 11.08 -15.16 3.80
N GLU A 74 12.08 -15.63 4.57
CA GLU A 74 12.20 -17.08 4.85
C GLU A 74 10.97 -17.62 5.61
N GLU A 75 10.15 -16.74 6.19
CA GLU A 75 8.81 -17.10 6.65
C GLU A 75 7.82 -17.15 5.48
N GLU A 76 7.58 -18.37 4.98
CA GLU A 76 6.44 -18.77 4.14
C GLU A 76 5.12 -18.44 4.86
N GLY A 77 4.73 -17.17 4.91
CA GLY A 77 3.59 -16.77 5.73
C GLY A 77 3.31 -15.29 5.83
N ILE A 78 4.21 -14.42 5.36
CA ILE A 78 4.00 -12.96 5.47
C ILE A 78 3.11 -12.45 4.34
N MET A 79 3.25 -12.98 3.12
CA MET A 79 2.49 -12.51 1.96
C MET A 79 1.08 -13.10 1.92
N PRO A 80 0.10 -12.34 1.41
CA PRO A 80 -1.26 -12.82 1.25
C PRO A 80 -1.36 -13.86 0.13
N GLY A 81 -2.19 -14.90 0.35
CA GLY A 81 -2.47 -15.95 -0.63
C GLY A 81 -3.90 -15.92 -1.17
N ASP A 82 -4.76 -15.07 -0.60
CA ASP A 82 -6.14 -14.85 -1.02
C ASP A 82 -6.63 -13.46 -0.58
N GLU A 83 -7.85 -13.10 -0.98
CA GLU A 83 -8.42 -11.78 -0.68
C GLU A 83 -8.60 -11.53 0.83
N GLU A 84 -8.94 -12.56 1.61
CA GLU A 84 -9.11 -12.41 3.06
C GLU A 84 -7.78 -12.11 3.75
N SER A 85 -6.74 -12.90 3.45
CA SER A 85 -5.39 -12.68 3.96
C SER A 85 -4.81 -11.35 3.49
N LEU A 86 -5.15 -10.90 2.26
CA LEU A 86 -4.75 -9.59 1.75
C LEU A 86 -5.29 -8.44 2.61
N TYR A 87 -6.58 -8.45 2.97
CA TYR A 87 -7.12 -7.38 3.82
C TYR A 87 -6.65 -7.46 5.27
N LYS A 88 -6.39 -8.65 5.80
CA LYS A 88 -5.72 -8.79 7.12
C LYS A 88 -4.32 -8.18 7.06
N TYR A 89 -3.58 -8.46 5.99
CA TYR A 89 -2.25 -7.92 5.75
C TYR A 89 -2.27 -6.38 5.64
N TYR A 90 -3.19 -5.81 4.85
CA TYR A 90 -3.41 -4.36 4.82
C TYR A 90 -3.78 -3.79 6.19
N GLY A 91 -4.56 -4.50 7.00
CA GLY A 91 -4.87 -4.12 8.38
C GLY A 91 -3.61 -3.96 9.25
N TYR A 92 -2.65 -4.88 9.13
CA TYR A 92 -1.39 -4.79 9.87
C TYR A 92 -0.52 -3.62 9.40
N MET A 93 -0.36 -3.45 8.08
CA MET A 93 0.44 -2.36 7.52
C MET A 93 -0.13 -0.98 7.84
N SER A 94 -1.44 -0.82 7.63
CA SER A 94 -2.15 0.44 7.88
C SER A 94 -2.09 0.89 9.32
N LYS A 95 -2.11 -0.06 10.27
CA LYS A 95 -2.02 0.24 11.70
C LYS A 95 -0.74 1.01 12.04
N GLY A 96 0.40 0.60 11.50
CA GLY A 96 1.68 1.31 11.70
C GLY A 96 1.60 2.74 11.19
N PHE A 97 1.11 2.92 9.96
CA PHE A 97 0.92 4.23 9.35
C PHE A 97 -0.02 5.14 10.16
N ILE A 98 -1.17 4.62 10.59
CA ILE A 98 -2.15 5.37 11.40
C ILE A 98 -1.54 5.76 12.75
N ASN A 99 -0.85 4.85 13.43
CA ASN A 99 -0.21 5.14 14.71
C ASN A 99 0.82 6.28 14.58
N THR A 100 1.61 6.28 13.51
CA THR A 100 2.56 7.36 13.23
C THR A 100 1.87 8.69 12.95
N LEU A 101 0.79 8.70 12.15
CA LEU A 101 -0.01 9.91 11.92
C LEU A 101 -0.64 10.45 13.21
N GLU A 102 -1.18 9.56 14.04
CA GLU A 102 -1.79 9.92 15.32
C GLU A 102 -0.77 10.51 16.29
N ALA A 103 0.42 9.92 16.38
CA ALA A 103 1.47 10.37 17.29
C ALA A 103 2.11 11.69 16.86
N ASN A 104 2.36 11.88 15.56
CA ASN A 104 3.15 13.02 15.07
C ASN A 104 2.29 14.23 14.69
N SER A 105 1.04 14.01 14.28
CA SER A 105 0.18 15.07 13.75
C SER A 105 -1.14 15.19 14.51
N GLY A 106 -1.49 14.24 15.38
CA GLY A 106 -2.78 14.18 16.07
C GLY A 106 -3.96 13.80 15.17
N TYR A 107 -3.72 13.54 13.88
CA TYR A 107 -4.74 13.11 12.93
C TYR A 107 -5.31 11.77 13.33
N LYS A 108 -6.64 11.64 13.32
CA LYS A 108 -7.34 10.39 13.61
C LYS A 108 -7.82 9.73 12.33
N LEU A 109 -7.87 8.41 12.34
CA LEU A 109 -8.51 7.63 11.30
C LEU A 109 -9.98 8.07 11.16
N ILE A 110 -10.38 8.39 9.93
CA ILE A 110 -11.77 8.75 9.58
C ILE A 110 -12.46 7.53 9.00
N ASP A 111 -11.88 6.94 7.96
CA ASP A 111 -12.40 5.74 7.31
C ASP A 111 -11.27 4.87 6.74
N THR A 112 -11.64 3.62 6.53
CA THR A 112 -10.86 2.65 5.77
C THR A 112 -11.81 2.03 4.74
N THR A 113 -11.42 2.06 3.47
CA THR A 113 -12.27 1.60 2.36
C THR A 113 -11.47 0.70 1.43
N ARG A 114 -12.11 -0.37 0.95
CA ARG A 114 -11.55 -1.23 -0.09
C ARG A 114 -11.77 -0.54 -1.42
N VAL A 115 -10.73 -0.49 -2.25
CA VAL A 115 -10.79 0.13 -3.57
C VAL A 115 -10.18 -0.82 -4.61
N ASP A 116 -10.60 -0.64 -5.85
CA ASP A 116 -10.07 -1.36 -7.01
C ASP A 116 -9.26 -0.39 -7.86
N ILE A 117 -8.03 -0.77 -8.19
CA ILE A 117 -7.13 0.00 -9.04
C ILE A 117 -6.75 -0.91 -10.19
N GLN A 118 -7.39 -0.72 -11.35
CA GLN A 118 -7.11 -1.50 -12.56
C GLN A 118 -7.23 -3.02 -12.34
N GLY A 119 -8.22 -3.47 -11.55
CA GLY A 119 -8.43 -4.88 -11.20
C GLY A 119 -7.68 -5.36 -9.95
N TYR A 120 -6.78 -4.54 -9.40
CA TYR A 120 -6.02 -4.86 -8.19
C TYR A 120 -6.72 -4.33 -6.95
N LYS A 121 -6.84 -5.17 -5.92
CA LYS A 121 -7.46 -4.84 -4.63
C LYS A 121 -6.49 -4.04 -3.77
N ALA A 122 -6.92 -2.87 -3.34
CA ALA A 122 -6.13 -1.98 -2.50
C ALA A 122 -6.92 -1.51 -1.27
N LEU A 123 -6.20 -1.07 -0.24
CA LEU A 123 -6.79 -0.44 0.93
C LEU A 123 -6.58 1.07 0.87
N LYS A 124 -7.67 1.83 0.91
CA LYS A 124 -7.63 3.28 1.03
C LYS A 124 -7.95 3.70 2.46
N ILE A 125 -7.18 4.65 2.97
CA ILE A 125 -7.33 5.21 4.31
C ILE A 125 -7.51 6.71 4.19
N ARG A 126 -8.39 7.28 5.01
CA ARG A 126 -8.44 8.72 5.23
C ARG A 126 -8.24 9.05 6.69
N ALA A 127 -7.44 10.08 6.95
CA ALA A 127 -7.20 10.59 8.28
C ALA A 127 -7.27 12.11 8.31
N GLY A 128 -7.56 12.67 9.49
CA GLY A 128 -7.51 14.10 9.72
C GLY A 128 -8.09 14.52 11.07
N PHE A 129 -8.47 15.78 11.21
CA PHE A 129 -8.99 16.35 12.46
C PHE A 129 -10.47 16.67 12.40
N LYS A 130 -11.22 16.34 13.46
CA LYS A 130 -12.66 16.69 13.59
C LYS A 130 -13.47 16.31 12.33
N LYS A 131 -13.16 15.14 11.73
CA LYS A 131 -13.75 14.62 10.48
C LYS A 131 -13.43 15.40 9.19
N LYS A 132 -12.58 16.44 9.24
CA LYS A 132 -12.00 17.04 8.04
C LYS A 132 -10.83 16.18 7.57
N LYS A 133 -10.81 15.83 6.28
CA LYS A 133 -9.71 15.06 5.69
C LYS A 133 -8.46 15.94 5.64
N ALA A 134 -7.32 15.36 5.98
CA ALA A 134 -6.01 15.98 5.82
C ALA A 134 -5.04 15.06 5.09
N VAL A 135 -5.25 13.74 5.19
CA VAL A 135 -4.42 12.72 4.54
C VAL A 135 -5.33 11.67 3.90
N GLU A 136 -5.01 11.28 2.67
CA GLU A 136 -5.53 10.07 2.03
C GLU A 136 -4.35 9.21 1.57
N ALA A 137 -4.42 7.91 1.81
CA ALA A 137 -3.36 6.97 1.45
C ALA A 137 -3.95 5.69 0.85
N ILE A 138 -3.26 5.13 -0.13
CA ILE A 138 -3.57 3.87 -0.80
C ILE A 138 -2.42 2.90 -0.51
N PHE A 139 -2.78 1.73 -0.02
CA PHE A 139 -1.89 0.59 0.17
C PHE A 139 -2.19 -0.45 -0.89
N LEU A 140 -1.14 -0.88 -1.60
CA LEU A 140 -1.20 -1.86 -2.67
C LEU A 140 -0.07 -2.88 -2.48
N VAL A 141 -0.38 -4.17 -2.53
CA VAL A 141 0.62 -5.24 -2.55
C VAL A 141 0.74 -5.83 -3.95
N LEU A 142 1.96 -5.97 -4.46
CA LEU A 142 2.29 -6.77 -5.63
C LEU A 142 3.56 -7.59 -5.34
N GLY A 143 3.45 -8.92 -5.38
CA GLY A 143 4.52 -9.85 -5.03
C GLY A 143 5.00 -9.61 -3.61
N THR A 144 6.30 -9.38 -3.46
CA THR A 144 6.94 -9.08 -2.17
C THR A 144 7.04 -7.58 -1.86
N ALA A 145 6.45 -6.74 -2.71
CA ALA A 145 6.52 -5.28 -2.60
C ALA A 145 5.21 -4.67 -2.13
N ASN A 146 5.34 -3.75 -1.19
CA ASN A 146 4.26 -2.90 -0.68
C ASN A 146 4.42 -1.49 -1.21
N TYR A 147 3.38 -0.99 -1.86
CA TYR A 147 3.32 0.37 -2.35
C TYR A 147 2.38 1.19 -1.46
N ILE A 148 2.87 2.35 -1.02
CA ILE A 148 2.10 3.34 -0.28
C ILE A 148 2.09 4.61 -1.13
N ILE A 149 0.91 5.01 -1.59
CA ILE A 149 0.70 6.25 -2.34
C ILE A 149 -0.13 7.15 -1.44
N SER A 150 0.40 8.29 -1.01
CA SER A 150 -0.33 9.18 -0.13
C SER A 150 -0.27 10.64 -0.56
N TYR A 151 -1.34 11.33 -0.20
CA TYR A 151 -1.54 12.74 -0.46
C TYR A 151 -1.98 13.42 0.83
N THR A 152 -1.38 14.57 1.13
CA THR A 152 -1.81 15.44 2.22
C THR A 152 -1.72 16.89 1.78
N ASN A 153 -2.50 17.77 2.39
CA ASN A 153 -2.38 19.21 2.19
C ASN A 153 -2.44 19.88 3.57
N GLN A 154 -1.53 20.81 3.83
CA GLN A 154 -1.38 21.46 5.14
C GLN A 154 -2.49 22.48 5.43
N ASP A 155 -3.09 23.07 4.40
CA ASP A 155 -4.07 24.14 4.52
C ASP A 155 -5.51 23.61 4.35
N GLU A 156 -5.89 23.32 3.11
CA GLU A 156 -7.20 22.79 2.74
C GLU A 156 -7.04 21.62 1.77
N PHE A 157 -7.73 20.52 2.06
CA PHE A 157 -7.63 19.30 1.26
C PHE A 157 -8.15 19.52 -0.17
N ASN A 158 -7.23 19.75 -1.10
CA ASN A 158 -7.57 19.96 -2.50
C ASN A 158 -8.03 18.64 -3.17
N GLU A 159 -9.34 18.46 -3.27
CA GLU A 159 -9.96 17.25 -3.82
C GLU A 159 -9.64 17.05 -5.32
N LYS A 160 -9.38 18.11 -6.08
CA LYS A 160 -9.06 18.02 -7.51
C LYS A 160 -7.65 17.46 -7.71
N GLU A 161 -6.67 18.03 -7.04
CA GLU A 161 -5.27 17.58 -7.12
C GLU A 161 -5.10 16.13 -6.67
N LYS A 162 -5.68 15.80 -5.51
CA LYS A 162 -5.71 14.43 -5.01
C LYS A 162 -6.35 13.46 -6.00
N GLU A 163 -7.43 13.87 -6.68
CA GLU A 163 -8.10 13.00 -7.65
C GLU A 163 -7.22 12.76 -8.88
N ILE A 164 -6.59 13.81 -9.41
CA ILE A 164 -5.62 13.69 -10.50
C ILE A 164 -4.47 12.76 -10.11
N PHE A 165 -3.94 12.93 -8.90
CA PHE A 165 -2.85 12.12 -8.36
C PHE A 165 -3.23 10.63 -8.29
N PHE A 166 -4.30 10.28 -7.59
CA PHE A 166 -4.68 8.87 -7.45
C PHE A 166 -5.18 8.24 -8.75
N LYS A 167 -5.83 9.00 -9.64
CA LYS A 167 -6.20 8.50 -10.98
C LYS A 167 -4.99 8.25 -11.88
N SER A 168 -3.84 8.83 -11.56
CA SER A 168 -2.61 8.64 -12.32
C SER A 168 -1.86 7.35 -11.97
N ILE A 169 -2.31 6.61 -10.94
CA ILE A 169 -1.73 5.30 -10.61
C ILE A 169 -1.95 4.36 -11.79
N SER A 170 -0.85 3.81 -12.29
CA SER A 170 -0.86 2.80 -13.36
C SER A 170 -0.08 1.57 -12.94
N ILE A 171 -0.69 0.40 -13.16
CA ILE A 171 -0.10 -0.91 -12.86
C ILE A 171 0.14 -1.62 -14.20
N SER A 172 1.39 -2.03 -14.45
CA SER A 172 1.77 -2.77 -15.66
C SER A 172 1.15 -4.16 -15.66
N GLU A 173 0.74 -4.69 -16.81
CA GLU A 173 0.23 -6.07 -16.93
C GLU A 173 1.28 -7.12 -16.53
N ASN A 174 2.57 -6.82 -16.75
CA ASN A 174 3.68 -7.71 -16.41
C ASN A 174 4.14 -7.55 -14.95
N ASN A 175 3.22 -7.65 -13.99
CA ASN A 175 3.51 -7.54 -12.56
C ASN A 175 3.41 -8.90 -11.84
N PRO A 176 3.99 -9.05 -10.64
CA PRO A 176 4.00 -10.33 -9.90
C PRO A 176 2.64 -10.76 -9.31
N GLY A 177 1.57 -9.97 -9.42
CA GLY A 177 0.25 -10.26 -8.85
C GLY A 177 0.17 -10.06 -7.34
N GLN A 178 -1.00 -10.25 -6.73
CA GLN A 178 -1.22 -9.95 -5.30
C GLN A 178 -1.14 -11.17 -4.37
N PHE A 179 -1.29 -12.38 -4.92
CA PHE A 179 -1.49 -13.60 -4.14
C PHE A 179 -0.29 -14.54 -4.28
N THR A 180 0.87 -14.10 -3.82
CA THR A 180 2.11 -14.89 -3.89
C THR A 180 2.38 -15.70 -2.62
N GLY A 181 1.51 -15.58 -1.60
CA GLY A 181 1.64 -16.31 -0.34
C GLY A 181 0.68 -17.49 -0.19
N VAL A 182 0.63 -18.04 1.02
CA VAL A 182 -0.21 -19.18 1.37
C VAL A 182 -1.63 -18.73 1.72
N SER A 183 -2.63 -19.37 1.12
CA SER A 183 -4.05 -19.06 1.34
C SER A 183 -4.49 -19.28 2.79
N SER A 184 -5.49 -18.51 3.24
CA SER A 184 -6.12 -18.62 4.55
C SER A 184 -6.74 -20.00 4.78
N ALA A 185 -7.32 -20.59 3.71
CA ALA A 185 -7.90 -21.93 3.77
C ALA A 185 -6.85 -23.02 4.04
N TYR A 186 -5.66 -22.90 3.41
CA TYR A 186 -4.55 -23.81 3.68
C TYR A 186 -4.10 -23.72 5.13
N ARG A 187 -3.90 -22.51 5.66
CA ARG A 187 -3.50 -22.30 7.07
C ARG A 187 -4.53 -22.84 8.06
N LEU A 188 -5.82 -22.68 7.75
CA LEU A 188 -6.89 -23.25 8.57
C LEU A 188 -6.85 -24.78 8.56
N GLY A 189 -6.63 -25.38 7.38
CA GLY A 189 -6.48 -26.82 7.22
C GLY A 189 -5.28 -27.37 8.00
N GLU A 190 -4.15 -26.68 7.95
CA GLU A 190 -2.95 -27.00 8.72
C GLU A 190 -3.21 -26.96 10.23
N MET A 191 -3.80 -25.87 10.74
CA MET A 191 -4.15 -25.73 12.16
C MET A 191 -5.13 -26.81 12.64
N LEU A 192 -6.15 -27.14 11.85
CA LEU A 192 -7.08 -28.22 12.17
C LEU A 192 -6.40 -29.59 12.13
N GLY A 193 -5.47 -29.80 11.19
CA GLY A 193 -4.63 -30.99 11.09
C GLY A 193 -3.78 -31.19 12.35
N GLU A 194 -3.06 -30.16 12.79
CA GLU A 194 -2.27 -30.19 14.02
C GLU A 194 -3.12 -30.48 15.26
N LEU A 195 -4.26 -29.79 15.41
CA LEU A 195 -5.18 -30.03 16.52
C LEU A 195 -5.71 -31.47 16.51
N SER A 196 -6.02 -32.02 15.35
CA SER A 196 -6.47 -33.41 15.22
C SER A 196 -5.39 -34.40 15.62
N ALA A 197 -4.12 -34.15 15.25
CA ALA A 197 -3.00 -34.99 15.64
C ALA A 197 -2.78 -34.98 17.17
N VAL A 198 -2.85 -33.81 17.81
CA VAL A 198 -2.77 -33.70 19.27
C VAL A 198 -3.90 -34.48 19.95
N LEU A 199 -5.13 -34.37 19.43
CA LEU A 199 -6.28 -35.08 19.96
C LEU A 199 -6.12 -36.61 19.86
N VAL A 200 -5.58 -37.10 18.74
CA VAL A 200 -5.26 -38.52 18.54
C VAL A 200 -4.21 -38.99 19.55
N ILE A 201 -3.16 -38.20 19.79
CA ILE A 201 -2.14 -38.53 20.80
C ILE A 201 -2.76 -38.64 22.19
N ILE A 202 -3.62 -37.69 22.58
CA ILE A 202 -4.32 -37.73 23.87
C ILE A 202 -5.17 -39.00 23.98
N ILE A 203 -5.93 -39.35 22.94
CA ILE A 203 -6.75 -40.57 22.91
C ILE A 203 -5.87 -41.82 23.08
N ILE A 204 -4.75 -41.90 22.36
CA ILE A 204 -3.81 -43.03 22.47
C ILE A 204 -3.29 -43.15 23.90
N VAL A 205 -2.87 -42.05 24.53
CA VAL A 205 -2.38 -42.02 25.91
C VAL A 205 -3.47 -42.50 26.88
N VAL A 206 -4.70 -42.00 26.75
CA VAL A 206 -5.83 -42.42 27.59
C VAL A 206 -6.11 -43.91 27.44
N VAL A 207 -6.13 -44.44 26.21
CA VAL A 207 -6.34 -45.87 25.93
C VAL A 207 -5.23 -46.72 26.57
N LEU A 208 -3.97 -46.28 26.48
CA LEU A 208 -2.84 -46.98 27.10
C LEU A 208 -2.94 -47.01 28.62
N VAL A 209 -3.34 -45.90 29.26
CA VAL A 209 -3.54 -45.82 30.72
C VAL A 209 -4.70 -46.72 31.19
N ILE A 210 -5.81 -46.76 30.45
CA ILE A 210 -6.93 -47.66 30.76
C ILE A 210 -6.50 -49.13 30.64
N ARG A 211 -5.76 -49.47 29.57
CA ARG A 211 -5.25 -50.83 29.36
C ARG A 211 -4.25 -51.26 30.43
N SER A 212 -3.38 -50.36 30.90
CA SER A 212 -2.41 -50.68 31.94
C SER A 212 -3.07 -50.92 33.30
N LYS A 213 -4.12 -50.16 33.62
CA LYS A 213 -4.91 -50.36 34.86
C LYS A 213 -5.73 -51.65 34.85
N LYS A 214 -6.21 -52.13 33.69
CA LYS A 214 -6.93 -53.42 33.57
C LYS A 214 -6.02 -54.65 33.66
N LYS A 215 -4.70 -54.49 33.52
CA LYS A 215 -3.71 -55.58 33.62
C LYS A 215 -3.08 -55.72 35.01
N LYS A 216 -3.42 -54.83 35.95
CA LYS A 216 -3.13 -54.96 37.39
C LYS A 216 -4.38 -55.45 38.10
#